data_AF-A0A352DS32-F1
#
_entry.id   AF-A0A352DS32-F1
#
_cell.length_a   1.000
_cell.length_b   1.000
_cell.length_c   1.000
_cell.angle_alpha   90.00
_cell.angle_beta   90.00
_cell.angle_gamma   90.00
#
_symmetry.space_group_name_H-M   'P 1'
#
loop_
_entity.id
_entity.type
_entity.pdbx_description
1 polymer ?
#
loop_
_entity_poly.entity_id
_entity_poly.type
_entity_poly.pdbx_seq_one_letter_code
_entity_poly.pdbx_strand_id
1 'polypeptide(L)'
;MRTIVIRYTVRHGLRFFPDHDELYWNVTGDEWPYPIRTARVRVTLPRSLVNVRANAFTGAFGSTERAATIRIDGERHAPADAFDPAVESPPPAGDRHVVEVEADRALGIREGLTIAIAWNPGVIHRPDALERWLAWVADNLLALSFQGLLVLVPLVTGAVLLRRWLKKGRDPATGPVVVQYEPPAGLGPAEVGTLVDNTPDTRDLMAMLVDLAVRGVIRIRETSPAGWLSRPEYAFDLLGVPAGAAGLPESEQRLIAGLFPGAGTPSAVAAERGTALRTVTCDDLRDRFHTHLPGIRSAIFDRLVADDHYRERPDRVVSGYVGAAIGAGVLFVVVLGVVRVLAPALVSGAGLALAIASGIVTVAAIGGFGAAMPARTKRGADTRAAIRGFEEFLSRVESHRLASLPLTPDLFERYLPYAMALGVEGRWAKAFEGICTEPPQWYVGSSPIRTFHAANLTGDLSRMSAVTATAMQSAPRSSGGSGFGSGGGFSGGGGGFSGGGFGGGGGRGF
;
A
#
# COMPACT_ATOMS: atom_id res chain seq x y z
N MET A 1 40.78 -52.60 8.49
CA MET A 1 39.40 -52.44 7.99
C MET A 1 38.54 -52.02 9.18
N ARG A 2 37.95 -50.81 9.17
CA ARG A 2 37.04 -50.35 10.22
C ARG A 2 35.63 -50.33 9.64
N THR A 3 34.68 -51.02 10.29
CA THR A 3 33.28 -51.02 9.88
C THR A 3 32.54 -49.95 10.67
N ILE A 4 31.99 -48.95 9.99
CA ILE A 4 31.14 -47.91 10.57
C ILE A 4 29.69 -48.25 10.20
N VAL A 5 28.82 -48.40 11.20
CA VAL A 5 27.38 -48.64 10.98
C VAL A 5 26.62 -47.35 11.31
N ILE A 6 26.00 -46.76 10.30
CA ILE A 6 25.16 -45.57 10.45
C ILE A 6 23.71 -46.00 10.29
N ARG A 7 22.87 -45.74 11.30
CA ARG A 7 21.42 -45.95 11.25
C ARG A 7 20.73 -44.60 11.35
N TYR A 8 19.87 -44.29 10.40
CA TYR A 8 19.12 -43.05 10.37
C TYR A 8 17.71 -43.29 9.81
N THR A 9 16.80 -42.38 10.13
CA THR A 9 15.44 -42.34 9.59
C THR A 9 15.27 -41.05 8.82
N VAL A 10 14.81 -41.16 7.58
CA VAL A 10 14.56 -40.01 6.71
C VAL A 10 13.06 -39.79 6.62
N ARG A 11 12.62 -38.54 6.76
CA ARG A 11 11.26 -38.12 6.44
C ARG A 11 11.24 -37.48 5.05
N HIS A 12 10.13 -37.62 4.34
CA HIS A 12 9.92 -37.01 3.02
C HIS A 12 10.94 -37.43 1.95
N GLY A 13 11.46 -38.66 2.02
CA GLY A 13 12.42 -39.20 1.05
C GLY A 13 11.83 -39.70 -0.27
N LEU A 14 10.50 -39.70 -0.39
CA LEU A 14 9.77 -40.14 -1.58
C LEU A 14 9.37 -38.94 -2.44
N ARG A 15 9.48 -39.12 -3.76
CA ARG A 15 8.99 -38.18 -4.76
C ARG A 15 7.72 -38.73 -5.38
N PHE A 16 6.78 -37.84 -5.65
CA PHE A 16 5.48 -38.17 -6.22
C PHE A 16 5.34 -37.50 -7.58
N PHE A 17 5.23 -38.29 -8.64
CA PHE A 17 4.99 -37.84 -10.02
C PHE A 17 3.56 -38.19 -10.45
N PRO A 18 3.02 -37.57 -11.52
CA PRO A 18 1.67 -37.88 -12.01
C PRO A 18 1.48 -39.36 -12.34
N ASP A 19 2.53 -39.98 -12.85
CA ASP A 19 2.57 -41.30 -13.46
C ASP A 19 3.21 -42.36 -12.55
N HIS A 20 4.08 -41.98 -11.62
CA HIS A 20 4.73 -42.91 -10.67
C HIS A 20 5.13 -42.28 -9.34
N ASP A 21 5.43 -43.13 -8.37
CA ASP A 21 6.10 -42.74 -7.12
C ASP A 21 7.55 -43.24 -7.18
N GLU A 22 8.50 -42.44 -6.67
CA GLU A 22 9.94 -42.71 -6.81
C GLU A 22 10.70 -42.53 -5.48
N LEU A 23 11.55 -43.51 -5.15
CA LEU A 23 12.67 -43.34 -4.22
C LEU A 23 13.94 -43.01 -5.01
N TYR A 24 14.34 -41.75 -4.98
CA TYR A 24 15.62 -41.29 -5.53
C TYR A 24 16.62 -41.08 -4.39
N TRP A 25 17.71 -41.86 -4.37
CA TRP A 25 18.65 -41.83 -3.25
C TRP A 25 20.10 -41.94 -3.70
N ASN A 26 20.93 -40.99 -3.27
CA ASN A 26 22.39 -41.07 -3.42
C ASN A 26 22.94 -41.96 -2.29
N VAL A 27 23.26 -43.22 -2.61
CA VAL A 27 23.57 -44.28 -1.63
C VAL A 27 24.87 -43.98 -0.91
N THR A 28 25.91 -43.66 -1.68
CA THR A 28 27.23 -43.38 -1.12
C THR A 28 27.44 -41.90 -0.90
N GLY A 29 26.88 -41.03 -1.74
CA GLY A 29 27.35 -39.64 -1.88
C GLY A 29 28.54 -39.56 -2.84
N ASP A 30 28.84 -38.34 -3.30
CA ASP A 30 29.90 -37.98 -4.24
C ASP A 30 30.97 -37.05 -3.62
N GLU A 31 30.95 -36.87 -2.30
CA GLU A 31 31.92 -36.03 -1.57
C GLU A 31 33.08 -36.82 -0.96
N TRP A 32 33.20 -38.11 -1.26
CA TRP A 32 34.26 -38.95 -0.69
C TRP A 32 35.63 -38.58 -1.24
N PRO A 33 36.62 -38.28 -0.36
CA PRO A 33 37.99 -38.00 -0.78
C PRO A 33 38.83 -39.26 -1.05
N TYR A 34 38.21 -40.45 -1.05
CA TYR A 34 38.86 -41.74 -1.25
C TYR A 34 38.06 -42.60 -2.24
N PRO A 35 38.73 -43.46 -3.03
CA PRO A 35 38.03 -44.38 -3.94
C PRO A 35 37.28 -45.48 -3.17
N ILE A 36 36.14 -45.90 -3.71
CA ILE A 36 35.28 -46.95 -3.16
C ILE A 36 35.46 -48.21 -4.01
N ARG A 37 36.03 -49.27 -3.42
CA ARG A 37 36.30 -50.54 -4.14
C ARG A 37 35.03 -51.28 -4.55
N THR A 38 34.02 -51.29 -3.68
CA THR A 38 32.74 -51.98 -3.90
C THR A 38 31.64 -51.18 -3.23
N ALA A 39 30.58 -50.90 -3.97
CA ALA A 39 29.37 -50.24 -3.46
C ALA A 39 28.17 -51.12 -3.78
N ARG A 40 27.42 -51.51 -2.74
CA ARG A 40 26.19 -52.29 -2.86
C ARG A 40 25.12 -51.72 -1.94
N VAL A 41 23.90 -51.67 -2.43
CA VAL A 41 22.71 -51.33 -1.66
C VAL A 41 21.68 -52.43 -1.79
N ARG A 42 20.97 -52.68 -0.69
CA ARG A 42 19.77 -53.52 -0.66
C ARG A 42 18.63 -52.67 -0.13
N VAL A 43 17.61 -52.47 -0.95
CA VAL A 43 16.38 -51.77 -0.60
C VAL A 43 15.28 -52.79 -0.41
N THR A 44 14.55 -52.68 0.69
CA THR A 44 13.43 -53.55 1.00
C THR A 44 12.15 -52.73 0.95
N LEU A 45 11.20 -53.17 0.12
CA LEU A 45 9.96 -52.46 -0.15
C LEU A 45 8.73 -53.31 0.22
N PRO A 46 7.58 -52.68 0.54
CA PRO A 46 6.34 -53.40 0.82
C PRO A 46 5.87 -54.25 -0.38
N ARG A 47 5.34 -55.45 -0.14
CA ARG A 47 4.79 -56.34 -1.17
C ARG A 47 3.60 -55.76 -1.95
N SER A 48 2.93 -54.75 -1.40
CA SER A 48 1.79 -54.09 -2.04
C SER A 48 2.18 -53.19 -3.21
N LEU A 49 3.47 -52.89 -3.40
CA LEU A 49 3.92 -52.09 -4.53
C LEU A 49 3.74 -52.87 -5.83
N VAL A 50 3.27 -52.20 -6.87
CA VAL A 50 3.07 -52.79 -8.20
C VAL A 50 4.01 -52.11 -9.18
N ASN A 51 4.51 -52.87 -10.15
CA ASN A 51 5.37 -52.37 -11.23
C ASN A 51 6.69 -51.76 -10.72
N VAL A 52 7.35 -52.48 -9.81
CA VAL A 52 8.63 -52.07 -9.20
C VAL A 52 9.74 -52.09 -10.25
N ARG A 53 10.40 -50.95 -10.42
CA ARG A 53 11.45 -50.73 -11.41
C ARG A 53 12.60 -50.00 -10.76
N ALA A 54 13.82 -50.23 -11.26
CA ALA A 54 15.01 -49.59 -10.73
C ALA A 54 15.94 -49.13 -11.85
N ASN A 55 16.54 -47.97 -11.62
CA ASN A 55 17.63 -47.41 -12.40
C ASN A 55 18.78 -47.07 -11.44
N ALA A 56 20.01 -47.09 -11.95
CA ALA A 56 21.21 -46.85 -11.17
C ALA A 56 22.20 -46.02 -11.96
N PHE A 57 22.83 -45.07 -11.29
CA PHE A 57 23.80 -44.15 -11.86
C PHE A 57 25.12 -44.23 -11.09
N THR A 58 26.22 -44.23 -11.83
CA THR A 58 27.58 -44.25 -11.31
C THR A 58 28.37 -43.04 -11.81
N GLY A 59 29.38 -42.61 -11.07
CA GLY A 59 30.32 -41.56 -11.48
C GLY A 59 30.17 -40.27 -10.68
N ALA A 60 30.82 -39.21 -11.17
CA ALA A 60 30.85 -37.90 -10.52
C ALA A 60 29.52 -37.14 -10.67
N PHE A 61 29.37 -36.03 -9.94
CA PHE A 61 28.20 -35.15 -10.06
C PHE A 61 27.89 -34.81 -11.53
N GLY A 62 26.67 -35.12 -11.97
CA GLY A 62 26.20 -34.91 -13.35
C GLY A 62 26.51 -36.05 -14.33
N SER A 63 27.17 -37.12 -13.89
CA SER A 63 27.38 -38.33 -14.70
C SER A 63 26.05 -39.03 -15.02
N THR A 64 25.94 -39.56 -16.25
CA THR A 64 24.84 -40.40 -16.72
C THR A 64 25.25 -41.87 -16.91
N GLU A 65 26.47 -42.23 -16.49
CA GLU A 65 26.96 -43.61 -16.56
C GLU A 65 26.10 -44.54 -15.69
N ARG A 66 25.89 -45.78 -16.17
CA ARG A 66 25.07 -46.80 -15.52
C ARG A 66 25.81 -48.12 -15.34
N ALA A 67 27.06 -48.05 -14.89
CA ALA A 67 27.89 -49.23 -14.65
C ALA A 67 27.48 -49.92 -13.34
N ALA A 68 26.26 -50.46 -13.30
CA ALA A 68 25.70 -51.16 -12.15
C ALA A 68 24.78 -52.31 -12.56
N THR A 69 24.88 -53.41 -11.81
CA THR A 69 23.98 -54.56 -11.93
C THR A 69 22.79 -54.40 -10.97
N ILE A 70 21.58 -54.47 -11.52
CA ILE A 70 20.31 -54.37 -10.79
C ILE A 70 19.65 -55.75 -10.72
N ARG A 71 19.24 -56.15 -9.51
CA ARG A 71 18.40 -57.32 -9.28
C ARG A 71 17.13 -56.94 -8.55
N ILE A 72 15.98 -57.35 -9.06
CA ILE A 72 14.66 -57.16 -8.44
C ILE A 72 14.13 -58.55 -8.15
N ASP A 73 13.88 -58.85 -6.87
CA ASP A 73 13.35 -60.15 -6.41
C ASP A 73 14.15 -61.37 -6.88
N GLY A 74 15.46 -61.18 -7.09
CA GLY A 74 16.41 -62.20 -7.53
C GLY A 74 16.63 -62.26 -9.04
N GLU A 75 15.78 -61.63 -9.85
CA GLU A 75 15.92 -61.56 -11.29
C GLU A 75 16.79 -60.38 -11.71
N ARG A 76 17.59 -60.53 -12.77
CA ARG A 76 18.48 -59.47 -13.27
C ARG A 76 17.69 -58.58 -14.24
N HIS A 77 17.68 -57.27 -13.98
CA HIS A 77 17.01 -56.29 -14.84
C HIS A 77 18.02 -55.35 -15.49
N ALA A 78 17.76 -54.96 -16.74
CA ALA A 78 18.46 -53.85 -17.37
C ALA A 78 17.96 -52.51 -16.78
N PRO A 79 18.79 -51.46 -16.74
CA PRO A 79 18.34 -50.12 -16.36
C PRO A 79 17.19 -49.68 -17.28
N ALA A 80 16.06 -49.31 -16.69
CA ALA A 80 14.88 -48.89 -17.45
C ALA A 80 14.76 -47.35 -17.45
N ASP A 81 14.73 -46.76 -18.64
CA ASP A 81 14.61 -45.30 -18.82
C ASP A 81 13.19 -44.85 -19.13
N ALA A 82 12.38 -45.73 -19.72
CA ALA A 82 11.02 -45.40 -20.13
C ALA A 82 10.02 -45.87 -19.07
N PHE A 83 9.21 -44.93 -18.59
CA PHE A 83 8.05 -45.24 -17.77
C PHE A 83 6.92 -45.77 -18.66
N ASP A 84 6.69 -47.08 -18.62
CA ASP A 84 5.48 -47.72 -19.16
C ASP A 84 4.55 -48.14 -18.01
N PRO A 85 3.42 -47.45 -17.77
CA PRO A 85 2.48 -47.81 -16.69
C PRO A 85 1.78 -49.15 -16.90
N ALA A 86 1.74 -49.67 -18.15
CA ALA A 86 0.99 -50.86 -18.51
C ALA A 86 1.73 -52.18 -18.22
N VAL A 87 3.04 -52.12 -17.91
CA VAL A 87 3.84 -53.31 -17.61
C VAL A 87 3.59 -53.73 -16.17
N GLU A 88 2.78 -54.77 -15.94
CA GLU A 88 2.57 -55.29 -14.59
C GLU A 88 3.75 -56.21 -14.20
N SER A 89 4.51 -55.86 -13.14
CA SER A 89 5.47 -56.80 -12.56
C SER A 89 4.71 -57.84 -11.73
N PRO A 90 4.99 -59.15 -11.89
CA PRO A 90 4.38 -60.17 -11.05
C PRO A 90 4.73 -59.90 -9.57
N PRO A 91 3.81 -60.21 -8.63
CA PRO A 91 4.07 -60.04 -7.20
C PRO A 91 5.30 -60.87 -6.78
N PRO A 92 6.08 -60.40 -5.79
CA PRO A 92 7.30 -61.06 -5.38
C PRO A 92 6.96 -62.42 -4.76
N ALA A 93 7.87 -63.40 -4.91
CA ALA A 93 7.70 -64.73 -4.32
C ALA A 93 7.69 -64.71 -2.77
N GLY A 94 8.25 -63.66 -2.16
CA GLY A 94 8.32 -63.48 -0.70
C GLY A 94 7.37 -62.40 -0.16
N ASP A 95 7.52 -62.09 1.13
CA ASP A 95 6.67 -61.11 1.85
C ASP A 95 6.98 -59.64 1.51
N ARG A 96 8.05 -59.38 0.75
CA ARG A 96 8.56 -58.04 0.42
C ARG A 96 9.27 -58.05 -0.93
N HIS A 97 9.30 -56.91 -1.59
CA HIS A 97 10.19 -56.70 -2.73
C HIS A 97 11.61 -56.41 -2.23
N VAL A 98 12.62 -57.01 -2.88
CA VAL A 98 14.03 -56.78 -2.59
C VAL A 98 14.74 -56.29 -3.85
N VAL A 99 15.19 -55.04 -3.82
CA VAL A 99 15.98 -54.43 -4.89
C VAL A 99 17.43 -54.39 -4.46
N GLU A 100 18.30 -55.04 -5.22
CA GLU A 100 19.74 -55.04 -4.99
C GLU A 100 20.44 -54.35 -6.15
N VAL A 101 21.28 -53.38 -5.82
CA VAL A 101 22.09 -52.67 -6.81
C VAL A 101 23.55 -52.73 -6.38
N GLU A 102 24.41 -53.13 -7.32
CA GLU A 102 25.85 -53.25 -7.11
C GLU A 102 26.58 -52.57 -8.26
N ALA A 103 27.56 -51.72 -7.95
CA ALA A 103 28.40 -51.09 -8.97
C ALA A 103 29.30 -52.14 -9.64
N ASP A 104 29.37 -52.12 -10.98
CA ASP A 104 30.16 -53.08 -11.76
C ASP A 104 31.66 -52.75 -11.77
N ARG A 105 32.02 -51.54 -11.31
CA ARG A 105 33.40 -51.06 -11.20
C ARG A 105 33.65 -50.33 -9.88
N ALA A 106 34.92 -50.17 -9.52
CA ALA A 106 35.31 -49.28 -8.43
C ALA A 106 34.94 -47.83 -8.76
N LEU A 107 34.48 -47.09 -7.75
CA LEU A 107 34.16 -45.66 -7.84
C LEU A 107 35.41 -44.85 -7.46
N GLY A 108 35.78 -43.91 -8.33
CA GLY A 108 36.88 -42.98 -8.14
C GLY A 108 36.62 -41.94 -7.04
N ILE A 109 37.58 -41.04 -6.87
CA ILE A 109 37.45 -39.90 -5.96
C ILE A 109 36.29 -39.02 -6.45
N ARG A 110 35.36 -38.69 -5.55
CA ARG A 110 34.14 -37.93 -5.84
C ARG A 110 33.17 -38.59 -6.84
N GLU A 111 33.28 -39.90 -7.03
CA GLU A 111 32.24 -40.68 -7.71
C GLU A 111 31.31 -41.34 -6.68
N GLY A 112 30.04 -41.50 -7.04
CA GLY A 112 29.04 -42.12 -6.19
C GLY A 112 28.16 -43.14 -6.90
N LEU A 113 27.38 -43.88 -6.12
CA LEU A 113 26.29 -44.73 -6.58
C LEU A 113 24.96 -44.09 -6.19
N THR A 114 24.11 -43.81 -7.18
CA THR A 114 22.76 -43.30 -6.98
C THR A 114 21.75 -44.30 -7.52
N ILE A 115 20.65 -44.49 -6.79
CA ILE A 115 19.55 -45.35 -7.20
C ILE A 115 18.28 -44.52 -7.39
N ALA A 116 17.49 -44.92 -8.38
CA ALA A 116 16.14 -44.43 -8.60
C ALA A 116 15.22 -45.65 -8.70
N ILE A 117 14.35 -45.84 -7.73
CA ILE A 117 13.40 -46.96 -7.70
C ILE A 117 12.00 -46.41 -7.81
N ALA A 118 11.24 -46.86 -8.81
CA ALA A 118 9.91 -46.37 -9.11
C ALA A 118 8.85 -47.49 -9.04
N TRP A 119 7.61 -47.11 -8.76
CA TRP A 119 6.44 -48.00 -8.75
C TRP A 119 5.17 -47.24 -9.15
N ASN A 120 4.10 -48.00 -9.41
CA ASN A 120 2.80 -47.40 -9.76
C ASN A 120 2.24 -46.54 -8.62
N PRO A 121 1.58 -45.42 -8.94
CA PRO A 121 1.09 -44.47 -7.96
C PRO A 121 -0.11 -45.03 -7.18
N GLY A 122 -0.34 -44.51 -5.97
CA GLY A 122 -1.54 -44.82 -5.18
C GLY A 122 -1.38 -45.95 -4.16
N VAL A 123 -0.20 -46.57 -4.08
CA VAL A 123 0.11 -47.56 -3.03
C VAL A 123 0.56 -46.88 -1.73
N ILE A 124 1.26 -45.75 -1.83
CA ILE A 124 1.71 -44.95 -0.69
C ILE A 124 0.81 -43.71 -0.58
N HIS A 125 0.40 -43.38 0.64
CA HIS A 125 -0.39 -42.18 0.91
C HIS A 125 0.39 -40.93 0.48
N ARG A 126 -0.15 -40.23 -0.51
CA ARG A 126 0.40 -38.95 -0.99
C ARG A 126 -0.08 -37.86 -0.06
N PRO A 127 0.82 -37.10 0.58
CA PRO A 127 0.39 -36.04 1.47
C PRO A 127 -0.34 -34.98 0.65
N ASP A 128 -1.56 -34.65 1.07
CA ASP A 128 -2.36 -33.63 0.42
C ASP A 128 -1.78 -32.22 0.71
N ALA A 129 -2.41 -31.19 0.14
CA ALA A 129 -1.91 -29.83 0.31
C ALA A 129 -1.93 -29.37 1.79
N LEU A 130 -2.93 -29.82 2.56
CA LEU A 130 -3.09 -29.46 3.96
C LEU A 130 -2.07 -30.18 4.84
N GLU A 131 -1.87 -31.47 4.63
CA GLU A 131 -0.87 -32.29 5.31
C GLU A 131 0.55 -31.77 5.05
N ARG A 132 0.87 -31.39 3.81
CA ARG A 132 2.15 -30.74 3.50
C ARG A 132 2.32 -29.41 4.22
N TRP A 133 1.26 -28.60 4.27
CA TRP A 133 1.29 -27.32 4.98
C TRP A 133 1.43 -27.52 6.50
N LEU A 134 0.67 -28.44 7.09
CA LEU A 134 0.75 -28.78 8.52
C LEU A 134 2.12 -29.37 8.88
N ALA A 135 2.67 -30.25 8.04
CA ALA A 135 4.02 -30.78 8.22
C ALA A 135 5.05 -29.65 8.17
N TRP A 136 4.94 -28.72 7.22
CA TRP A 136 5.79 -27.54 7.16
C TRP A 136 5.67 -26.67 8.41
N VAL A 137 4.44 -26.42 8.90
CA VAL A 137 4.19 -25.67 10.14
C VAL A 137 4.80 -26.38 11.34
N ALA A 138 4.67 -27.69 11.45
CA ALA A 138 5.26 -28.46 12.53
C ALA A 138 6.80 -28.41 12.49
N ASP A 139 7.38 -28.66 11.32
CA ASP A 139 8.83 -28.73 11.12
C ASP A 139 9.52 -27.35 11.20
N ASN A 140 8.78 -26.26 11.00
CA ASN A 140 9.33 -24.90 11.01
C ASN A 140 8.80 -24.05 12.17
N LEU A 141 7.49 -23.83 12.25
CA LEU A 141 6.89 -22.91 13.21
C LEU A 141 6.90 -23.49 14.63
N LEU A 142 6.39 -24.72 14.82
CA LEU A 142 6.33 -25.35 16.14
C LEU A 142 7.71 -25.77 16.64
N ALA A 143 8.59 -26.17 15.73
CA ALA A 143 10.00 -26.45 16.04
C ALA A 143 10.84 -25.19 16.32
N LEU A 144 10.25 -23.99 16.26
CA LEU A 144 10.94 -22.70 16.41
C LEU A 144 12.18 -22.59 15.51
N SER A 145 12.09 -23.12 14.28
CA SER A 145 13.15 -22.99 13.30
C SER A 145 13.34 -21.52 12.93
N PHE A 146 14.51 -21.19 12.38
CA PHE A 146 14.77 -19.84 11.88
C PHE A 146 13.69 -19.38 10.87
N GLN A 147 13.23 -20.27 9.97
CA GLN A 147 12.14 -19.96 9.03
C GLN A 147 10.80 -19.74 9.75
N GLY A 148 10.50 -20.54 10.79
CA GLY A 148 9.30 -20.35 11.60
C GLY A 148 9.27 -18.99 12.30
N LEU A 149 10.40 -18.59 12.89
CA LEU A 149 10.56 -17.30 13.55
C LEU A 149 10.34 -16.12 12.58
N LEU A 150 10.79 -16.23 11.33
CA LEU A 150 10.56 -15.20 10.31
C LEU A 150 9.07 -14.98 10.03
N VAL A 151 8.23 -16.03 10.04
CA VAL A 151 6.78 -15.88 9.84
C VAL A 151 6.11 -15.25 11.06
N LEU A 152 6.65 -15.46 12.27
CA LEU A 152 6.10 -14.85 13.48
C LEU A 152 6.32 -13.34 13.55
N VAL A 153 7.37 -12.80 12.94
CA VAL A 153 7.68 -11.34 12.97
C VAL A 153 6.49 -10.47 12.54
N PRO A 154 5.89 -10.63 11.35
CA PRO A 154 4.75 -9.82 10.92
C PRO A 154 3.50 -10.08 11.77
N LEU A 155 3.29 -11.31 12.25
CA LEU A 155 2.14 -11.67 13.08
C LEU A 155 2.20 -10.99 14.46
N VAL A 156 3.37 -11.05 15.12
CA VAL A 156 3.59 -10.40 16.41
C VAL A 156 3.56 -8.88 16.26
N THR A 157 4.21 -8.34 15.22
CA THR A 157 4.18 -6.89 14.94
C THR A 157 2.75 -6.43 14.69
N GLY A 158 2.00 -7.14 13.86
CA GLY A 158 0.58 -6.87 13.60
C GLY A 158 -0.27 -6.94 14.86
N ALA A 159 -0.07 -7.94 15.72
CA ALA A 159 -0.80 -8.05 16.99
C ALA A 159 -0.49 -6.89 17.95
N VAL A 160 0.78 -6.47 18.03
CA VAL A 160 1.20 -5.31 18.84
C VAL A 160 0.59 -4.02 18.28
N LEU A 161 0.65 -3.81 16.97
CA LEU A 161 0.07 -2.64 16.30
C LEU A 161 -1.44 -2.59 16.46
N LEU A 162 -2.13 -3.71 16.26
CA LEU A 162 -3.58 -3.84 16.48
C LEU A 162 -3.95 -3.49 17.92
N ARG A 163 -3.22 -4.02 18.91
CA ARG A 163 -3.43 -3.69 20.32
C ARG A 163 -3.23 -2.20 20.61
N ARG A 164 -2.24 -1.56 19.97
CA ARG A 164 -2.01 -0.11 20.11
C ARG A 164 -3.12 0.69 19.44
N TRP A 165 -3.55 0.31 18.24
CA TRP A 165 -4.63 0.95 17.51
C TRP A 165 -5.95 0.89 18.29
N LEU A 166 -6.32 -0.29 18.81
CA LEU A 166 -7.51 -0.46 19.64
C LEU A 166 -7.51 0.41 20.91
N LYS A 167 -6.32 0.69 21.49
CA LYS A 167 -6.20 1.49 22.72
C LYS A 167 -6.06 2.99 22.48
N LYS A 168 -5.37 3.39 21.40
CA LYS A 168 -4.93 4.78 21.19
C LYS A 168 -5.30 5.36 19.84
N GLY A 169 -5.40 4.53 18.80
CA GLY A 169 -5.64 4.98 17.41
C GLY A 169 -7.13 5.12 17.05
N ARG A 170 -8.02 4.44 17.78
CA ARG A 170 -9.46 4.53 17.52
C ARG A 170 -10.04 5.81 18.11
N ASP A 171 -10.73 6.58 17.26
CA ASP A 171 -11.51 7.75 17.68
C ASP A 171 -12.57 7.34 18.72
N PRO A 172 -12.82 8.17 19.75
CA PRO A 172 -13.92 7.98 20.70
C PRO A 172 -15.26 7.81 19.98
N ALA A 173 -16.13 6.95 20.50
CA ALA A 173 -17.47 6.78 19.94
C ALA A 173 -18.27 8.08 20.12
N THR A 174 -18.83 8.57 19.03
CA THR A 174 -19.75 9.71 19.01
C THR A 174 -21.19 9.21 18.92
N GLY A 175 -22.15 10.04 19.33
CA GLY A 175 -23.57 9.77 19.12
C GLY A 175 -23.94 9.75 17.63
N PRO A 176 -25.23 9.52 17.31
CA PRO A 176 -25.71 9.61 15.92
C PRO A 176 -25.41 10.99 15.34
N VAL A 177 -24.99 11.03 14.08
CA VAL A 177 -24.73 12.29 13.36
C VAL A 177 -26.07 12.99 13.11
N VAL A 178 -26.26 14.12 13.79
CA VAL A 178 -27.44 14.99 13.60
C VAL A 178 -27.09 16.02 12.53
N VAL A 179 -28.06 16.34 11.65
CA VAL A 179 -27.89 17.38 10.63
C VAL A 179 -27.63 18.72 11.30
N GLN A 180 -26.60 19.43 10.83
CA GLN A 180 -26.24 20.77 11.31
C GLN A 180 -26.43 21.76 10.17
N TYR A 181 -26.96 22.95 10.47
CA TYR A 181 -27.23 23.99 9.47
C TYR A 181 -26.10 25.03 9.34
N GLU A 182 -25.15 25.00 10.27
CA GLU A 182 -24.02 25.92 10.33
C GLU A 182 -22.73 25.12 10.52
N PRO A 183 -21.59 25.63 10.02
CA PRO A 183 -20.29 25.04 10.31
C PRO A 183 -19.98 25.16 11.81
N PRO A 184 -19.14 24.26 12.37
CA PRO A 184 -18.74 24.34 13.77
C PRO A 184 -18.11 25.70 14.10
N ALA A 185 -18.50 26.27 15.24
CA ALA A 185 -18.06 27.61 15.63
C ALA A 185 -16.54 27.72 15.74
N GLY A 186 -15.98 28.77 15.14
CA GLY A 186 -14.56 29.12 15.26
C GLY A 186 -13.61 28.38 14.30
N LEU A 187 -14.09 27.44 13.50
CA LEU A 187 -13.28 26.71 12.52
C LEU A 187 -13.47 27.26 11.11
N GLY A 188 -12.37 27.52 10.41
CA GLY A 188 -12.39 27.86 8.99
C GLY A 188 -12.55 26.61 8.12
N PRO A 189 -12.73 26.78 6.80
CA PRO A 189 -12.95 25.66 5.89
C PRO A 189 -11.75 24.71 5.82
N ALA A 190 -10.51 25.20 5.95
CA ALA A 190 -9.34 24.34 5.96
C ALA A 190 -9.28 23.45 7.21
N GLU A 191 -9.55 24.02 8.39
CA GLU A 191 -9.64 23.24 9.63
C GLU A 191 -10.76 22.20 9.55
N VAL A 192 -11.89 22.56 8.94
CA VAL A 192 -13.03 21.65 8.72
C VAL A 192 -12.64 20.48 7.82
N GLY A 193 -12.02 20.73 6.67
CA GLY A 193 -11.55 19.69 5.76
C GLY A 193 -10.53 18.76 6.42
N THR A 194 -9.52 19.34 7.08
CA THR A 194 -8.46 18.58 7.78
C THR A 194 -9.00 17.74 8.93
N LEU A 195 -10.10 18.13 9.58
CA LEU A 195 -10.73 17.30 10.60
C LEU A 195 -11.46 16.07 10.04
N VAL A 196 -11.80 16.05 8.75
CA VAL A 196 -12.50 14.92 8.12
C VAL A 196 -11.56 13.76 7.81
N ASP A 197 -10.37 14.05 7.27
CA ASP A 197 -9.41 13.07 6.74
C ASP A 197 -8.04 13.08 7.43
N ASN A 198 -7.79 14.00 8.37
CA ASN A 198 -6.53 14.23 9.09
C ASN A 198 -5.40 14.85 8.26
N THR A 199 -5.66 15.37 7.05
CA THR A 199 -4.62 15.91 6.18
C THR A 199 -5.02 17.29 5.65
N PRO A 200 -4.19 18.34 5.82
CA PRO A 200 -4.41 19.65 5.20
C PRO A 200 -4.03 19.58 3.73
N ASP A 201 -4.94 19.03 2.95
CA ASP A 201 -4.80 18.85 1.52
C ASP A 201 -4.84 20.18 0.78
N THR A 202 -4.40 20.18 -0.48
CA THR A 202 -4.43 21.39 -1.29
C THR A 202 -5.85 21.91 -1.48
N ARG A 203 -6.84 21.02 -1.50
CA ARG A 203 -8.27 21.34 -1.52
C ARG A 203 -8.65 22.27 -0.36
N ASP A 204 -8.22 21.94 0.86
CA ASP A 204 -8.47 22.72 2.08
C ASP A 204 -7.84 24.12 1.99
N LEU A 205 -6.63 24.19 1.44
CA LEU A 205 -5.93 25.45 1.22
C LEU A 205 -6.65 26.34 0.18
N MET A 206 -7.16 25.74 -0.90
CA MET A 206 -7.94 26.48 -1.89
C MET A 206 -9.30 26.92 -1.35
N ALA A 207 -9.94 26.11 -0.50
CA ALA A 207 -11.14 26.51 0.22
C ALA A 207 -10.86 27.70 1.16
N MET A 208 -9.73 27.69 1.89
CA MET A 208 -9.29 28.84 2.70
C MET A 208 -9.03 30.09 1.85
N LEU A 209 -8.45 29.94 0.65
CA LEU A 209 -8.24 31.05 -0.28
C LEU A 209 -9.57 31.68 -0.73
N VAL A 210 -10.55 30.84 -1.09
CA VAL A 210 -11.89 31.32 -1.48
C VAL A 210 -12.62 31.95 -0.30
N ASP A 211 -12.45 31.44 0.92
CA ASP A 211 -13.02 32.04 2.13
C ASP A 211 -12.42 33.42 2.45
N LEU A 212 -11.13 33.62 2.22
CA LEU A 212 -10.52 34.96 2.28
C LEU A 212 -11.07 35.89 1.18
N ALA A 213 -11.44 35.34 0.02
CA ALA A 213 -12.04 36.10 -1.05
C ALA A 213 -13.48 36.53 -0.72
N VAL A 214 -14.30 35.61 -0.21
CA VAL A 214 -15.66 35.88 0.30
C VAL A 214 -15.64 36.91 1.42
N ARG A 215 -14.64 36.87 2.31
CA ARG A 215 -14.42 37.89 3.35
C ARG A 215 -13.87 39.23 2.85
N GLY A 216 -13.70 39.39 1.53
CA GLY A 216 -13.24 40.62 0.89
C GLY A 216 -11.76 40.93 1.06
N VAL A 217 -10.94 39.98 1.52
CA VAL A 217 -9.49 40.15 1.70
C VAL A 217 -8.76 40.08 0.36
N ILE A 218 -9.19 39.14 -0.49
CA ILE A 218 -8.59 38.82 -1.79
C ILE A 218 -9.66 38.91 -2.88
N ARG A 219 -9.28 39.36 -4.07
CA ARG A 219 -10.09 39.22 -5.29
C ARG A 219 -9.40 38.25 -6.24
N ILE A 220 -10.15 37.32 -6.79
CA ILE A 220 -9.69 36.33 -7.77
C ILE A 220 -10.05 36.83 -9.16
N ARG A 221 -9.07 36.94 -10.05
CA ARG A 221 -9.27 37.30 -11.45
C ARG A 221 -8.81 36.20 -12.36
N GLU A 222 -9.66 35.79 -13.29
CA GLU A 222 -9.29 34.94 -14.40
C GLU A 222 -8.69 35.81 -15.52
N THR A 223 -7.44 35.54 -15.88
CA THR A 223 -6.75 36.18 -16.98
C THR A 223 -6.60 35.17 -18.11
N SER A 224 -7.22 35.45 -19.26
CA SER A 224 -7.04 34.62 -20.46
C SER A 224 -6.03 35.28 -21.39
N PRO A 225 -4.87 34.63 -21.68
CA PRO A 225 -3.97 35.12 -22.72
C PRO A 225 -4.68 35.12 -24.08
N ALA A 226 -4.44 36.12 -24.92
CA ALA A 226 -5.03 36.18 -26.25
C ALA A 226 -4.59 34.98 -27.11
N GLY A 227 -5.49 34.02 -27.37
CA GLY A 227 -5.25 32.86 -28.23
C GLY A 227 -6.26 31.72 -28.01
N TRP A 228 -6.68 31.03 -29.07
CA TRP A 228 -7.69 29.95 -28.99
C TRP A 228 -7.18 28.64 -28.34
N LEU A 229 -5.86 28.51 -28.16
CA LEU A 229 -5.18 27.40 -27.48
C LEU A 229 -4.67 27.78 -26.07
N SER A 230 -4.86 29.03 -25.65
CA SER A 230 -4.31 29.52 -24.38
C SER A 230 -5.05 28.92 -23.20
N ARG A 231 -4.31 28.49 -22.18
CA ARG A 231 -4.89 28.01 -20.93
C ARG A 231 -5.29 29.21 -20.07
N PRO A 232 -6.40 29.11 -19.30
CA PRO A 232 -6.76 30.16 -18.36
C PRO A 232 -5.67 30.29 -17.29
N GLU A 233 -5.26 31.53 -17.02
CA GLU A 233 -4.38 31.90 -15.92
C GLU A 233 -5.21 32.62 -14.85
N TYR A 234 -4.67 32.68 -13.64
CA TYR A 234 -5.33 33.34 -12.52
C TYR A 234 -4.39 34.33 -11.84
N ALA A 235 -4.97 35.44 -11.42
CA ALA A 235 -4.32 36.48 -10.65
C ALA A 235 -5.11 36.76 -9.37
N PHE A 236 -4.40 37.07 -8.31
CA PHE A 236 -4.94 37.35 -6.99
C PHE A 236 -4.61 38.79 -6.61
N ASP A 237 -5.64 39.58 -6.31
CA ASP A 237 -5.47 40.94 -5.83
C ASP A 237 -5.72 41.01 -4.33
N LEU A 238 -4.76 41.54 -3.58
CA LEU A 238 -4.97 41.87 -2.18
C LEU A 238 -5.77 43.18 -2.10
N LEU A 239 -6.96 43.17 -1.52
CA LEU A 239 -7.82 44.36 -1.41
C LEU A 239 -7.60 45.13 -0.10
N GLY A 240 -7.16 44.43 0.94
CA GLY A 240 -6.96 44.98 2.27
C GLY A 240 -7.34 43.94 3.31
N VAL A 241 -6.77 44.06 4.51
CA VAL A 241 -7.22 43.24 5.63
C VAL A 241 -8.33 44.04 6.33
N PRO A 242 -9.57 43.52 6.47
CA PRO A 242 -10.70 44.27 6.99
C PRO A 242 -10.38 45.00 8.30
N ALA A 243 -10.90 46.22 8.48
CA ALA A 243 -10.81 46.98 9.72
C ALA A 243 -11.53 46.19 10.84
N GLY A 244 -10.75 45.37 11.56
CA GLY A 244 -11.23 44.30 12.46
C GLY A 244 -10.25 43.12 12.55
N ALA A 245 -9.26 43.03 11.66
CA ALA A 245 -8.31 41.94 11.57
C ALA A 245 -7.13 41.99 12.55
N ALA A 246 -7.43 42.28 13.81
CA ALA A 246 -6.55 41.94 14.93
C ALA A 246 -6.62 40.43 15.30
N GLY A 247 -7.28 39.58 14.50
CA GLY A 247 -7.61 38.21 14.87
C GLY A 247 -7.72 37.17 13.74
N LEU A 248 -7.09 37.37 12.58
CA LEU A 248 -7.02 36.29 11.58
C LEU A 248 -6.23 35.10 12.14
N PRO A 249 -6.67 33.84 11.91
CA PRO A 249 -5.90 32.65 12.23
C PRO A 249 -4.49 32.68 11.64
N GLU A 250 -3.52 32.11 12.36
CA GLU A 250 -2.13 32.07 11.91
C GLU A 250 -1.94 31.37 10.55
N SER A 251 -2.77 30.36 10.25
CA SER A 251 -2.82 29.67 8.95
C SER A 251 -3.10 30.63 7.79
N GLU A 252 -4.09 31.51 7.96
CA GLU A 252 -4.49 32.51 6.97
C GLU A 252 -3.44 33.62 6.82
N GLN A 253 -2.85 34.06 7.93
CA GLN A 253 -1.74 35.03 7.89
C GLN A 253 -0.56 34.49 7.10
N ARG A 254 -0.19 33.22 7.31
CA ARG A 254 0.89 32.55 6.57
C ARG A 254 0.54 32.38 5.09
N LEU A 255 -0.73 32.09 4.76
CA LEU A 255 -1.19 32.01 3.37
C LEU A 255 -1.05 33.37 2.66
N ILE A 256 -1.53 34.45 3.28
CA ILE A 256 -1.42 35.81 2.74
C ILE A 256 0.04 36.23 2.61
N ALA A 257 0.88 35.97 3.63
CA ALA A 257 2.29 36.32 3.60
C ALA A 257 3.06 35.57 2.50
N GLY A 258 2.71 34.29 2.26
CA GLY A 258 3.29 33.49 1.18
C GLY A 258 2.82 33.94 -0.21
N LEU A 259 1.54 34.32 -0.35
CA LEU A 259 0.98 34.81 -1.61
C LEU A 259 1.54 36.19 -1.98
N PHE A 260 1.65 37.10 -1.00
CA PHE A 260 1.98 38.51 -1.21
C PHE A 260 3.28 38.90 -0.46
N PRO A 261 4.44 38.36 -0.84
CA PRO A 261 5.68 38.50 -0.07
C PRO A 261 6.17 39.96 -0.02
N GLY A 262 6.18 40.59 1.15
CA GLY A 262 6.55 41.99 1.34
C GLY A 262 5.39 42.99 1.29
N ALA A 263 4.14 42.51 1.26
CA ALA A 263 3.01 43.34 1.67
C ALA A 263 3.16 43.59 3.18
N GLY A 264 3.59 44.79 3.57
CA GLY A 264 3.59 45.19 4.99
C GLY A 264 2.19 45.12 5.59
N THR A 265 2.08 45.27 6.92
CA THR A 265 0.78 45.47 7.58
C THR A 265 -0.01 46.56 6.84
N PRO A 266 -1.26 46.29 6.40
CA PRO A 266 -2.00 47.22 5.57
C PRO A 266 -2.16 48.58 6.27
N SER A 267 -1.80 49.65 5.60
CA SER A 267 -2.20 50.99 6.00
C SER A 267 -3.70 51.15 5.74
N ALA A 268 -4.42 51.73 6.72
CA ALA A 268 -5.87 51.96 6.69
C ALA A 268 -6.38 52.74 5.46
N VAL A 269 -5.48 53.36 4.69
CA VAL A 269 -5.78 54.26 3.57
C VAL A 269 -6.14 53.52 2.26
N ALA A 270 -5.78 52.24 2.11
CA ALA A 270 -6.02 51.50 0.86
C ALA A 270 -7.42 50.85 0.76
N ALA A 271 -8.08 50.62 1.90
CA ALA A 271 -9.36 49.93 1.96
C ALA A 271 -10.54 50.74 1.37
N GLU A 272 -10.42 52.08 1.27
CA GLU A 272 -11.54 52.96 0.88
C GLU A 272 -11.84 53.03 -0.62
N ARG A 273 -11.00 52.47 -1.52
CA ARG A 273 -11.19 52.62 -2.99
C ARG A 273 -11.30 51.33 -3.78
N GLY A 274 -11.40 50.15 -3.14
CA GLY A 274 -11.48 48.87 -3.84
C GLY A 274 -10.32 48.60 -4.81
N THR A 275 -9.22 49.33 -4.65
CA THR A 275 -8.03 49.30 -5.50
C THR A 275 -7.10 48.22 -4.96
N ALA A 276 -6.62 47.34 -5.84
CA ALA A 276 -5.70 46.28 -5.46
C ALA A 276 -4.42 46.87 -4.85
N LEU A 277 -4.12 46.50 -3.60
CA LEU A 277 -2.85 46.82 -2.94
C LEU A 277 -1.68 46.16 -3.65
N ARG A 278 -1.90 44.92 -4.11
CA ARG A 278 -0.93 44.12 -4.82
C ARG A 278 -1.61 43.02 -5.60
N THR A 279 -1.12 42.75 -6.80
CA THR A 279 -1.53 41.64 -7.65
C THR A 279 -0.42 40.61 -7.72
N VAL A 280 -0.77 39.33 -7.67
CA VAL A 280 0.15 38.19 -7.82
C VAL A 280 -0.47 37.21 -8.80
N THR A 281 0.31 36.77 -9.79
CA THR A 281 -0.14 35.80 -10.80
C THR A 281 0.28 34.38 -10.42
N CYS A 282 -0.35 33.36 -11.02
CA CYS A 282 0.11 31.97 -10.87
C CYS A 282 1.58 31.77 -11.26
N ASP A 283 2.11 32.55 -12.20
CA ASP A 283 3.52 32.47 -12.60
C ASP A 283 4.46 33.00 -11.52
N ASP A 284 4.05 34.03 -10.78
CA ASP A 284 4.82 34.54 -9.64
C ASP A 284 4.90 33.53 -8.46
N LEU A 285 3.87 32.68 -8.34
CA LEU A 285 3.80 31.62 -7.31
C LEU A 285 4.68 30.42 -7.65
N ARG A 286 4.96 30.21 -8.95
CA ARG A 286 5.69 29.05 -9.45
C ARG A 286 7.10 28.98 -8.86
N ASP A 287 7.51 27.79 -8.45
CA ASP A 287 8.82 27.49 -7.86
C ASP A 287 9.16 28.24 -6.55
N ARG A 288 8.27 29.09 -6.03
CA ARG A 288 8.49 29.91 -4.82
C ARG A 288 7.55 29.53 -3.68
N PHE A 289 6.26 29.42 -3.98
CA PHE A 289 5.24 29.26 -2.93
C PHE A 289 5.32 27.92 -2.18
N HIS A 290 5.86 26.86 -2.80
CA HIS A 290 5.97 25.54 -2.18
C HIS A 290 6.73 25.55 -0.85
N THR A 291 7.66 26.51 -0.66
CA THR A 291 8.42 26.69 0.58
C THR A 291 7.55 27.16 1.76
N HIS A 292 6.43 27.82 1.50
CA HIS A 292 5.49 28.30 2.51
C HIS A 292 4.44 27.25 2.91
N LEU A 293 4.16 26.25 2.06
CA LEU A 293 3.17 25.20 2.30
C LEU A 293 3.37 24.46 3.64
N PRO A 294 4.59 24.00 4.03
CA PRO A 294 4.78 23.32 5.31
C PRO A 294 4.43 24.20 6.51
N GLY A 295 4.70 25.51 6.42
CA GLY A 295 4.35 26.48 7.45
C GLY A 295 2.84 26.65 7.59
N ILE A 296 2.11 26.76 6.48
CA ILE A 296 0.64 26.90 6.49
C ILE A 296 -0.01 25.64 7.07
N ARG A 297 0.38 24.46 6.57
CA ARG A 297 -0.11 23.16 7.08
C ARG A 297 0.16 22.98 8.57
N SER A 298 1.34 23.40 9.03
CA SER A 298 1.68 23.36 10.45
C SER A 298 0.77 24.23 11.30
N ALA A 299 0.47 25.45 10.87
CA ALA A 299 -0.42 26.34 11.61
C ALA A 299 -1.84 25.78 11.76
N ILE A 300 -2.38 25.12 10.71
CA ILE A 300 -3.68 24.43 10.77
C ILE A 300 -3.65 23.36 11.87
N PHE A 301 -2.65 22.49 11.85
CA PHE A 301 -2.52 21.44 12.86
C PHE A 301 -2.28 21.97 14.26
N ASP A 302 -1.40 22.96 14.42
CA ASP A 302 -1.05 23.53 15.71
C ASP A 302 -2.29 24.17 16.36
N ARG A 303 -3.15 24.83 15.56
CA ARG A 303 -4.45 25.32 16.01
C ARG A 303 -5.41 24.20 16.41
N LEU A 304 -5.57 23.17 15.57
CA LEU A 304 -6.47 22.05 15.88
C LEU A 304 -6.05 21.28 17.14
N VAL A 305 -4.74 21.18 17.40
CA VAL A 305 -4.20 20.61 18.65
C VAL A 305 -4.43 21.56 19.83
N ALA A 306 -4.19 22.86 19.67
CA ALA A 306 -4.42 23.87 20.71
C ALA A 306 -5.88 23.93 21.16
N ASP A 307 -6.81 23.77 20.21
CA ASP A 307 -8.26 23.74 20.46
C ASP A 307 -8.78 22.37 20.94
N ASP A 308 -7.89 21.46 21.36
CA ASP A 308 -8.19 20.12 21.86
C ASP A 308 -8.98 19.25 20.88
N HIS A 309 -8.74 19.33 19.56
CA HIS A 309 -9.35 18.41 18.58
C HIS A 309 -8.50 17.15 18.34
N TYR A 310 -7.18 17.26 18.45
CA TYR A 310 -6.24 16.15 18.30
C TYR A 310 -5.39 15.97 19.56
N ARG A 311 -5.16 14.70 19.95
CA ARG A 311 -4.27 14.39 21.10
C ARG A 311 -2.80 14.68 20.78
N GLU A 312 -2.41 14.31 19.58
CA GLU A 312 -1.07 14.50 19.02
C GLU A 312 -1.23 14.90 17.56
N ARG A 313 -0.23 15.60 17.02
CA ARG A 313 -0.26 16.08 15.64
C ARG A 313 -0.29 14.90 14.65
N PRO A 314 -1.31 14.79 13.76
CA PRO A 314 -1.46 13.63 12.86
C PRO A 314 -0.24 13.34 11.97
N ASP A 315 0.37 14.37 11.38
CA ASP A 315 1.55 14.24 10.53
C ASP A 315 2.80 13.75 11.27
N ARG A 316 2.99 14.13 12.54
CA ARG A 316 4.07 13.63 13.41
C ARG A 316 3.86 12.16 13.77
N VAL A 317 2.62 11.75 14.01
CA VAL A 317 2.29 10.34 14.24
C VAL A 317 2.62 9.53 12.98
N VAL A 318 2.09 9.93 11.82
CA VAL A 318 2.33 9.22 10.55
C VAL A 318 3.82 9.17 10.21
N SER A 319 4.54 10.29 10.28
CA SER A 319 5.99 10.33 10.00
C SER A 319 6.81 9.52 10.99
N GLY A 320 6.42 9.47 12.26
CA GLY A 320 7.03 8.59 13.27
C GLY A 320 6.89 7.10 12.90
N TYR A 321 5.71 6.68 12.44
CA TYR A 321 5.47 5.32 11.97
C TYR A 321 6.22 5.01 10.67
N VAL A 322 6.27 5.94 9.71
CA VAL A 322 7.06 5.79 8.48
C VAL A 322 8.55 5.65 8.81
N GLY A 323 9.08 6.50 9.70
CA GLY A 323 10.46 6.41 10.17
C GLY A 323 10.74 5.09 10.87
N ALA A 324 9.82 4.61 11.72
CA ALA A 324 9.92 3.30 12.35
C ALA A 324 9.88 2.14 11.33
N ALA A 325 9.06 2.25 10.29
CA ALA A 325 8.97 1.24 9.22
C ALA A 325 10.28 1.16 8.42
N ILE A 326 10.85 2.32 8.04
CA ILE A 326 12.14 2.40 7.36
C ILE A 326 13.26 1.85 8.26
N GLY A 327 13.31 2.29 9.52
CA GLY A 327 14.31 1.81 10.48
C GLY A 327 14.24 0.31 10.72
N ALA A 328 13.03 -0.24 10.89
CA ALA A 328 12.81 -1.68 11.02
C ALA A 328 13.21 -2.45 9.76
N GLY A 329 12.90 -1.92 8.56
CA GLY A 329 13.30 -2.51 7.29
C GLY A 329 14.82 -2.56 7.11
N VAL A 330 15.51 -1.45 7.37
CA VAL A 330 16.99 -1.37 7.30
C VAL A 330 17.62 -2.34 8.31
N LEU A 331 17.14 -2.33 9.56
CA LEU A 331 17.63 -3.25 10.59
C LEU A 331 17.41 -4.71 10.19
N PHE A 332 16.24 -5.04 9.64
CA PHE A 332 15.92 -6.38 9.18
C PHE A 332 16.87 -6.86 8.08
N VAL A 333 17.16 -6.02 7.09
CA VAL A 333 18.11 -6.34 6.01
C VAL A 333 19.52 -6.55 6.56
N VAL A 334 19.97 -5.68 7.47
CA VAL A 334 21.30 -5.82 8.11
C VAL A 334 21.40 -7.12 8.89
N VAL A 335 20.41 -7.43 9.74
CA VAL A 335 20.37 -8.66 10.53
C VAL A 335 20.35 -9.89 9.63
N LEU A 336 19.51 -9.89 8.59
CA LEU A 336 19.43 -10.99 7.63
C LEU A 336 20.77 -11.20 6.89
N GLY A 337 21.44 -10.11 6.51
CA GLY A 337 22.77 -10.16 5.89
C GLY A 337 23.83 -10.76 6.82
N VAL A 338 23.86 -10.33 8.09
CA VAL A 338 24.77 -10.87 9.10
C VAL A 338 24.53 -12.35 9.33
N VAL A 339 23.26 -12.77 9.49
CA VAL A 339 22.90 -14.19 9.66
C VAL A 339 23.32 -15.01 8.45
N ARG A 340 23.16 -14.47 7.23
CA ARG A 340 23.56 -15.16 5.99
C ARG A 340 25.07 -15.37 5.88
N VAL A 341 25.88 -14.48 6.44
CA VAL A 341 27.35 -14.59 6.46
C VAL A 341 27.82 -15.52 7.57
N LEU A 342 27.31 -15.34 8.79
CA LEU A 342 27.77 -16.11 9.96
C LEU A 342 27.20 -17.54 10.01
N ALA A 343 26.01 -17.75 9.46
CA ALA A 343 25.31 -19.03 9.50
C ALA A 343 24.63 -19.34 8.15
N PRO A 344 25.41 -19.58 7.08
CA PRO A 344 24.87 -19.78 5.73
C PRO A 344 23.92 -20.99 5.64
N ALA A 345 24.10 -22.00 6.49
CA ALA A 345 23.22 -23.18 6.56
C ALA A 345 21.79 -22.86 7.04
N LEU A 346 21.58 -21.76 7.77
CA LEU A 346 20.26 -21.34 8.24
C LEU A 346 19.43 -20.62 7.17
N VAL A 347 20.07 -20.09 6.13
CA VAL A 347 19.42 -19.27 5.10
C VAL A 347 19.58 -19.94 3.74
N SER A 348 18.70 -20.91 3.48
CA SER A 348 18.53 -21.49 2.14
C SER A 348 17.94 -20.46 1.18
N GLY A 349 17.99 -20.72 -0.14
CA GLY A 349 17.39 -19.84 -1.15
C GLY A 349 15.89 -19.59 -0.92
N ALA A 350 15.14 -20.64 -0.55
CA ALA A 350 13.73 -20.52 -0.15
C ALA A 350 13.56 -19.75 1.17
N GLY A 351 14.47 -19.94 2.13
CA GLY A 351 14.47 -19.18 3.38
C GLY A 351 14.70 -17.69 3.18
N LEU A 352 15.54 -17.29 2.21
CA LEU A 352 15.76 -15.90 1.84
C LEU A 352 14.49 -15.25 1.26
N ALA A 353 13.81 -15.95 0.34
CA ALA A 353 12.55 -15.45 -0.23
C ALA A 353 11.48 -15.24 0.86
N LEU A 354 11.37 -16.19 1.80
CA LEU A 354 10.47 -16.08 2.95
C LEU A 354 10.84 -14.91 3.87
N ALA A 355 12.14 -14.71 4.14
CA ALA A 355 12.62 -13.59 4.94
C ALA A 355 12.26 -12.24 4.29
N ILE A 356 12.50 -12.09 2.99
CA ILE A 356 12.16 -10.86 2.25
C ILE A 356 10.65 -10.61 2.29
N ALA A 357 9.84 -11.64 2.02
CA ALA A 357 8.38 -11.53 2.08
C ALA A 357 7.90 -11.10 3.47
N SER A 358 8.44 -11.72 4.53
CA SER A 358 8.14 -11.35 5.92
C SER A 358 8.52 -9.90 6.25
N GLY A 359 9.70 -9.44 5.82
CA GLY A 359 10.16 -8.07 5.98
C GLY A 359 9.23 -7.07 5.30
N ILE A 360 8.83 -7.33 4.04
CA ILE A 360 7.90 -6.48 3.29
C ILE A 360 6.55 -6.39 4.01
N VAL A 361 5.98 -7.53 4.41
CA VAL A 361 4.70 -7.56 5.13
C VAL A 361 4.79 -6.78 6.45
N THR A 362 5.90 -6.89 7.16
CA THR A 362 6.11 -6.16 8.43
C THR A 362 6.18 -4.65 8.21
N VAL A 363 6.95 -4.19 7.22
CA VAL A 363 7.08 -2.76 6.86
C VAL A 363 5.73 -2.22 6.39
N ALA A 364 5.01 -2.96 5.54
CA ALA A 364 3.68 -2.61 5.07
C ALA A 364 2.67 -2.51 6.23
N ALA A 365 2.72 -3.45 7.19
CA ALA A 365 1.87 -3.40 8.37
C ALA A 365 2.15 -2.14 9.22
N ILE A 366 3.42 -1.83 9.49
CA ILE A 366 3.79 -0.62 10.27
C ILE A 366 3.30 0.64 9.55
N GLY A 367 3.50 0.76 8.25
CA GLY A 367 3.03 1.90 7.45
C GLY A 367 1.50 2.02 7.41
N GLY A 368 0.81 0.91 7.16
CA GLY A 368 -0.66 0.87 7.08
C GLY A 368 -1.33 1.22 8.41
N PHE A 369 -0.84 0.67 9.53
CA PHE A 369 -1.29 1.10 10.85
C PHE A 369 -0.91 2.56 11.14
N GLY A 370 0.26 3.02 10.70
CA GLY A 370 0.69 4.41 10.85
C GLY A 370 -0.31 5.42 10.29
N ALA A 371 -0.89 5.14 9.12
CA ALA A 371 -1.93 5.98 8.53
C ALA A 371 -3.26 5.99 9.32
N ALA A 372 -3.55 4.93 10.06
CA ALA A 372 -4.78 4.76 10.86
C ALA A 372 -4.60 5.10 12.34
N MET A 373 -3.40 5.47 12.78
CA MET A 373 -3.07 5.78 14.18
C MET A 373 -3.37 7.21 14.65
N PRO A 374 -3.42 8.25 13.80
CA PRO A 374 -3.86 9.57 14.24
C PRO A 374 -5.26 9.51 14.84
N ALA A 375 -5.38 9.93 16.10
CA ALA A 375 -6.62 9.84 16.86
C ALA A 375 -7.06 11.21 17.35
N ARG A 376 -8.36 11.46 17.20
CA ARG A 376 -9.01 12.66 17.71
C ARG A 376 -9.29 12.54 19.20
N THR A 377 -9.41 13.68 19.87
CA THR A 377 -9.94 13.75 21.25
C THR A 377 -11.46 13.51 21.24
N LYS A 378 -12.11 13.54 22.41
CA LYS A 378 -13.58 13.48 22.47
C LYS A 378 -14.20 14.69 21.77
N ARG A 379 -13.69 15.89 22.07
CA ARG A 379 -14.11 17.13 21.42
C ARG A 379 -13.88 17.07 19.90
N GLY A 380 -12.72 16.61 19.46
CA GLY A 380 -12.42 16.45 18.03
C GLY A 380 -13.35 15.47 17.31
N ALA A 381 -13.69 14.35 17.96
CA ALA A 381 -14.63 13.39 17.42
C ALA A 381 -16.05 13.98 17.33
N ASP A 382 -16.51 14.68 18.37
CA ASP A 382 -17.81 15.36 18.39
C ASP A 382 -17.89 16.47 17.32
N THR A 383 -16.83 17.28 17.17
CA THR A 383 -16.72 18.29 16.10
C THR A 383 -16.75 17.63 14.72
N ARG A 384 -16.03 16.52 14.51
CA ARG A 384 -16.07 15.77 13.25
C ARG A 384 -17.50 15.26 12.95
N ALA A 385 -18.22 14.79 13.96
CA ALA A 385 -19.61 14.38 13.80
C ALA A 385 -20.50 15.58 13.41
N ALA A 386 -20.29 16.76 14.02
CA ALA A 386 -20.98 17.99 13.62
C ALA A 386 -20.65 18.41 12.18
N ILE A 387 -19.39 18.29 11.76
CA ILE A 387 -18.95 18.53 10.38
C ILE A 387 -19.66 17.59 9.41
N ARG A 388 -19.75 16.30 9.72
CA ARG A 388 -20.51 15.33 8.90
C ARG A 388 -22.01 15.67 8.84
N GLY A 389 -22.57 16.18 9.94
CA GLY A 389 -23.94 16.68 9.98
C GLY A 389 -24.15 17.91 9.09
N PHE A 390 -23.17 18.80 9.04
CA PHE A 390 -23.18 19.98 8.17
C PHE A 390 -22.95 19.61 6.70
N GLU A 391 -22.04 18.67 6.43
CA GLU A 391 -21.85 18.07 5.12
C GLU A 391 -23.19 17.52 4.61
N GLU A 392 -23.89 16.72 5.43
CA GLU A 392 -25.20 16.17 5.09
C GLU A 392 -26.22 17.24 4.71
N PHE A 393 -26.26 18.36 5.46
CA PHE A 393 -27.07 19.52 5.10
C PHE A 393 -26.70 20.05 3.72
N LEU A 394 -25.44 20.46 3.50
CA LEU A 394 -24.96 21.00 2.21
C LEU A 394 -25.24 20.04 1.04
N SER A 395 -25.23 18.74 1.32
CA SER A 395 -25.43 17.67 0.34
C SER A 395 -26.89 17.41 -0.02
N ARG A 396 -27.84 17.74 0.88
CA ARG A 396 -29.29 17.43 0.78
C ARG A 396 -30.19 18.65 0.57
N VAL A 397 -29.64 19.86 0.42
CA VAL A 397 -30.41 21.11 0.25
C VAL A 397 -31.38 21.10 -0.93
N GLU A 398 -31.26 20.15 -1.86
CA GLU A 398 -32.24 19.92 -2.94
C GLU A 398 -33.64 19.45 -2.47
N SER A 399 -33.84 19.04 -1.21
CA SER A 399 -35.12 18.51 -0.73
C SER A 399 -36.13 19.59 -0.32
N HIS A 400 -37.38 19.47 -0.77
CA HIS A 400 -38.55 20.32 -0.46
C HIS A 400 -38.65 20.80 1.01
N ARG A 401 -38.12 20.02 1.96
CA ARG A 401 -38.15 20.32 3.41
C ARG A 401 -37.20 21.44 3.85
N LEU A 402 -36.21 21.81 3.03
CA LEU A 402 -35.24 22.88 3.31
C LEU A 402 -35.56 24.20 2.59
N ALA A 403 -36.62 24.21 1.77
CA ALA A 403 -37.13 25.38 1.05
C ALA A 403 -37.70 26.49 1.97
N SER A 404 -37.78 26.25 3.28
CA SER A 404 -38.19 27.24 4.28
C SER A 404 -37.02 28.10 4.80
N LEU A 405 -35.77 27.76 4.48
CA LEU A 405 -34.63 28.62 4.77
C LEU A 405 -34.58 29.78 3.78
N PRO A 406 -34.23 31.00 4.20
CA PRO A 406 -33.97 32.10 3.28
C PRO A 406 -32.69 31.79 2.50
N LEU A 407 -32.84 31.15 1.33
CA LEU A 407 -31.76 30.89 0.39
C LEU A 407 -31.33 32.22 -0.24
N THR A 408 -30.46 32.97 0.43
CA THR A 408 -29.92 34.24 -0.07
C THR A 408 -28.60 34.01 -0.80
N PRO A 409 -28.23 34.90 -1.75
CA PRO A 409 -26.89 34.89 -2.36
C PRO A 409 -25.77 34.96 -1.32
N ASP A 410 -25.96 35.73 -0.25
CA ASP A 410 -24.99 35.82 0.86
C ASP A 410 -24.76 34.46 1.54
N LEU A 411 -25.81 33.64 1.69
CA LEU A 411 -25.71 32.31 2.28
C LEU A 411 -24.92 31.37 1.37
N PHE A 412 -25.15 31.44 0.06
CA PHE A 412 -24.40 30.68 -0.93
C PHE A 412 -22.91 30.99 -0.82
N GLU A 413 -22.54 32.26 -0.87
CA GLU A 413 -21.13 32.70 -0.80
C GLU A 413 -20.49 32.33 0.54
N ARG A 414 -21.20 32.50 1.65
CA ARG A 414 -20.69 32.18 3.00
C ARG A 414 -20.33 30.70 3.18
N TYR A 415 -21.10 29.78 2.60
CA TYR A 415 -20.89 28.34 2.77
C TYR A 415 -20.19 27.65 1.60
N LEU A 416 -20.00 28.34 0.47
CA LEU A 416 -19.26 27.83 -0.68
C LEU A 416 -17.84 27.35 -0.32
N PRO A 417 -17.03 28.07 0.46
CA PRO A 417 -15.71 27.58 0.87
C PRO A 417 -15.77 26.29 1.68
N TYR A 418 -16.74 26.16 2.59
CA TYR A 418 -16.91 24.94 3.38
C TYR A 418 -17.38 23.76 2.52
N ALA A 419 -18.28 24.00 1.57
CA ALA A 419 -18.68 22.99 0.60
C ALA A 419 -17.49 22.52 -0.24
N MET A 420 -16.61 23.45 -0.63
CA MET A 420 -15.35 23.16 -1.31
C MET A 420 -14.34 22.42 -0.44
N ALA A 421 -14.29 22.63 0.88
CA ALA A 421 -13.46 21.80 1.76
C ALA A 421 -14.02 20.36 1.89
N LEU A 422 -15.35 20.21 1.86
CA LEU A 422 -16.04 18.95 2.14
C LEU A 422 -16.31 18.03 0.93
N GLY A 423 -16.21 18.49 -0.32
CA GLY A 423 -16.52 17.62 -1.47
C GLY A 423 -17.88 17.79 -2.07
N VAL A 424 -18.61 18.84 -1.68
CA VAL A 424 -20.04 18.95 -1.96
C VAL A 424 -20.42 20.26 -2.66
N GLU A 425 -19.45 21.04 -3.12
CA GLU A 425 -19.63 22.34 -3.77
C GLU A 425 -20.54 22.28 -5.01
N GLY A 426 -20.45 21.22 -5.83
CA GLY A 426 -21.31 21.07 -7.00
C GLY A 426 -22.79 20.85 -6.64
N ARG A 427 -23.05 20.07 -5.60
CA ARG A 427 -24.42 19.87 -5.06
C ARG A 427 -24.94 21.15 -4.41
N TRP A 428 -24.09 21.82 -3.65
CA TRP A 428 -24.42 23.10 -3.02
C TRP A 428 -24.79 24.16 -4.06
N ALA A 429 -23.98 24.37 -5.10
CA ALA A 429 -24.25 25.39 -6.11
C ALA A 429 -25.48 25.10 -6.96
N LYS A 430 -25.77 23.83 -7.23
CA LYS A 430 -26.99 23.43 -7.93
C LYS A 430 -28.26 23.78 -7.15
N ALA A 431 -28.22 23.75 -5.81
CA ALA A 431 -29.35 24.14 -4.98
C ALA A 431 -29.68 25.66 -5.07
N PHE A 432 -28.75 26.49 -5.55
CA PHE A 432 -28.93 27.93 -5.75
C PHE A 432 -29.10 28.33 -7.22
N GLU A 433 -29.31 27.35 -8.10
CA GLU A 433 -29.58 27.60 -9.51
C GLU A 433 -30.88 28.42 -9.68
N GLY A 434 -30.79 29.54 -10.40
CA GLY A 434 -31.92 30.47 -10.59
C GLY A 434 -32.19 31.42 -9.41
N ILE A 435 -31.51 31.25 -8.27
CA ILE A 435 -31.55 32.17 -7.13
C ILE A 435 -30.40 33.18 -7.20
N CYS A 436 -29.18 32.69 -7.45
CA CYS A 436 -28.00 33.54 -7.62
C CYS A 436 -27.83 33.91 -9.09
N THR A 437 -28.24 35.13 -9.45
CA THR A 437 -28.21 35.64 -10.84
C THR A 437 -27.11 36.67 -11.10
N GLU A 438 -26.44 37.15 -10.04
CA GLU A 438 -25.33 38.11 -10.13
C GLU A 438 -24.02 37.42 -9.74
N PRO A 439 -22.90 37.72 -10.43
CA PRO A 439 -21.61 37.17 -10.08
C PRO A 439 -21.08 37.77 -8.77
N PRO A 440 -20.38 36.98 -7.94
CA PRO A 440 -19.81 37.47 -6.69
C PRO A 440 -18.74 38.55 -6.94
N GLN A 441 -18.70 39.58 -6.10
CA GLN A 441 -17.76 40.70 -6.28
C GLN A 441 -16.27 40.32 -6.10
N TRP A 442 -16.01 39.20 -5.43
CA TRP A 442 -14.67 38.69 -5.18
C TRP A 442 -14.12 37.82 -6.33
N TYR A 443 -14.94 37.46 -7.32
CA TYR A 443 -14.51 36.71 -8.52
C TYR A 443 -14.77 37.49 -9.81
N VAL A 444 -13.74 37.66 -10.62
CA VAL A 444 -13.84 38.31 -11.94
C VAL A 444 -13.43 37.31 -13.02
N GLY A 445 -14.41 36.86 -13.80
CA GLY A 445 -14.17 36.00 -14.97
C GLY A 445 -13.51 36.75 -16.12
N SER A 446 -12.95 36.01 -17.08
CA SER A 446 -12.22 36.59 -18.23
C SER A 446 -13.09 37.24 -19.30
N SER A 447 -14.41 36.99 -19.30
CA SER A 447 -15.37 37.54 -20.28
C SER A 447 -16.54 38.24 -19.58
N PRO A 448 -17.10 39.33 -20.14
CA PRO A 448 -18.31 39.95 -19.61
C PRO A 448 -19.46 38.94 -19.59
N ILE A 449 -19.89 38.55 -18.39
CA ILE A 449 -20.94 37.57 -18.19
C ILE A 449 -22.29 38.22 -18.55
N ARG A 450 -23.02 37.66 -19.52
CA ARG A 450 -24.40 38.10 -19.83
C ARG A 450 -25.45 37.50 -18.89
N THR A 451 -25.22 36.28 -18.38
CA THR A 451 -26.07 35.58 -17.42
C THR A 451 -25.20 34.73 -16.50
N PHE A 452 -25.26 34.95 -15.19
CA PHE A 452 -24.49 34.19 -14.20
C PHE A 452 -25.27 32.97 -13.72
N HIS A 453 -24.57 31.84 -13.58
CA HIS A 453 -25.10 30.59 -13.04
C HIS A 453 -24.15 30.07 -11.95
N ALA A 454 -24.67 29.85 -10.74
CA ALA A 454 -23.89 29.33 -9.62
C ALA A 454 -23.18 28.00 -9.94
N ALA A 455 -23.82 27.12 -10.71
CA ALA A 455 -23.22 25.85 -11.13
C ALA A 455 -21.95 26.05 -11.97
N ASN A 456 -21.94 27.03 -12.88
CA ASN A 456 -20.76 27.33 -13.71
C ASN A 456 -19.60 27.86 -12.86
N LEU A 457 -19.89 28.69 -11.85
CA LEU A 457 -18.88 29.18 -10.91
C LEU A 457 -18.12 28.03 -10.24
N THR A 458 -18.79 26.93 -9.85
CA THR A 458 -18.07 25.78 -9.25
C THR A 458 -17.10 25.12 -10.22
N GLY A 459 -17.45 25.05 -11.51
CA GLY A 459 -16.56 24.57 -12.55
C GLY A 459 -15.36 25.50 -12.74
N ASP A 460 -15.59 26.81 -12.68
CA ASP A 460 -14.55 27.83 -12.80
C ASP A 460 -13.58 27.77 -11.60
N LEU A 461 -14.11 27.65 -10.38
CA LEU A 461 -13.33 27.51 -9.15
C LEU A 461 -12.57 26.18 -9.10
N SER A 462 -13.13 25.10 -9.64
CA SER A 462 -12.42 23.83 -9.76
C SER A 462 -11.21 23.93 -10.69
N ARG A 463 -11.36 24.65 -11.83
CA ARG A 463 -10.24 24.94 -12.74
C ARG A 463 -9.20 25.86 -12.10
N MET A 464 -9.63 26.92 -11.42
CA MET A 464 -8.75 27.78 -10.64
C MET A 464 -7.96 26.98 -9.60
N SER A 465 -8.65 26.14 -8.83
CA SER A 465 -8.06 25.26 -7.83
C SER A 465 -6.94 24.40 -8.44
N ALA A 466 -7.21 23.75 -9.57
CA ALA A 466 -6.22 22.89 -10.25
C ALA A 466 -4.99 23.68 -10.77
N VAL A 467 -5.21 24.83 -11.43
CA VAL A 467 -4.11 25.65 -12.00
C VAL A 467 -3.27 26.25 -10.89
N THR A 468 -3.90 26.87 -9.89
CA THR A 468 -3.20 27.50 -8.77
C THR A 468 -2.51 26.47 -7.89
N ALA A 469 -3.13 25.32 -7.62
CA ALA A 469 -2.49 24.22 -6.89
C ALA A 469 -1.20 23.74 -7.57
N THR A 470 -1.23 23.63 -8.90
CA THR A 470 -0.06 23.23 -9.70
C THR A 470 1.07 24.26 -9.59
N ALA A 471 0.73 25.54 -9.70
CA ALA A 471 1.71 26.62 -9.52
C ALA A 471 2.29 26.64 -8.11
N MET A 472 1.44 26.55 -7.07
CA MET A 472 1.84 26.59 -5.67
C MET A 472 2.73 25.42 -5.24
N GLN A 473 2.56 24.25 -5.83
CA GLN A 473 3.31 23.03 -5.49
C GLN A 473 4.56 22.83 -6.36
N SER A 474 4.73 23.62 -7.43
CA SER A 474 5.92 23.52 -8.28
C SER A 474 7.20 23.86 -7.51
N ALA A 475 8.23 23.07 -7.76
CA ALA A 475 9.57 23.25 -7.22
C ALA A 475 10.59 23.16 -8.36
N PRO A 476 11.71 23.92 -8.28
CA PRO A 476 12.75 23.88 -9.29
C PRO A 476 13.24 22.46 -9.51
N ARG A 477 13.32 22.02 -10.77
CA ARG A 477 13.96 20.74 -11.10
C ARG A 477 15.44 20.84 -10.75
N SER A 478 15.89 20.13 -9.71
CA SER A 478 17.31 20.07 -9.36
C SER A 478 18.07 19.33 -10.48
N SER A 479 18.83 20.06 -11.29
CA SER A 479 19.85 19.49 -12.17
C SER A 479 21.08 19.11 -11.33
N GLY A 480 21.12 17.88 -10.82
CA GLY A 480 22.23 17.31 -10.07
C GLY A 480 22.50 15.88 -10.51
N GLY A 481 23.76 15.60 -10.87
CA GLY A 481 24.25 14.43 -11.59
C GLY A 481 23.93 13.03 -11.03
N SER A 482 23.97 12.08 -11.97
CA SER A 482 23.86 10.62 -11.91
C SER A 482 24.35 9.87 -10.66
N GLY A 483 23.58 8.85 -10.26
CA GLY A 483 24.03 7.70 -9.46
C GLY A 483 22.98 6.60 -9.48
N PHE A 484 23.35 5.42 -9.99
CA PHE A 484 22.49 4.24 -10.14
C PHE A 484 21.67 3.89 -8.88
N GLY A 485 20.39 3.58 -9.08
CA GLY A 485 19.52 3.01 -8.06
C GLY A 485 18.25 2.46 -8.69
N SER A 486 18.25 1.17 -9.03
CA SER A 486 17.02 0.43 -9.33
C SER A 486 16.16 0.36 -8.07
N GLY A 487 15.25 1.31 -7.92
CA GLY A 487 14.25 1.35 -6.86
C GLY A 487 12.93 1.73 -7.49
N GLY A 488 12.03 0.75 -7.62
CA GLY A 488 10.68 0.95 -8.14
C GLY A 488 9.94 2.00 -7.33
N GLY A 489 9.73 3.17 -7.93
CA GLY A 489 8.81 4.17 -7.44
C GLY A 489 7.39 3.70 -7.73
N PHE A 490 6.68 3.29 -6.69
CA PHE A 490 5.23 3.21 -6.71
C PHE A 490 4.70 4.64 -6.85
N SER A 491 4.39 5.05 -8.07
CA SER A 491 3.42 6.10 -8.31
C SER A 491 2.05 5.54 -7.96
N GLY A 492 1.48 6.03 -6.86
CA GLY A 492 0.07 5.88 -6.55
C GLY A 492 -0.75 6.60 -7.61
N GLY A 493 -0.98 5.91 -8.74
CA GLY A 493 -1.97 6.29 -9.72
C GLY A 493 -3.36 6.02 -9.13
N GLY A 494 -4.11 7.09 -8.88
CA GLY A 494 -5.53 7.01 -8.58
C GLY A 494 -6.24 6.33 -9.74
N GLY A 495 -6.67 5.08 -9.52
CA GLY A 495 -7.56 4.37 -10.41
C GLY A 495 -8.94 5.01 -10.36
N GLY A 496 -9.32 5.67 -11.44
CA GLY A 496 -10.70 6.02 -11.71
C GLY A 496 -11.50 4.74 -11.97
N PHE A 497 -12.45 4.44 -11.09
CA PHE A 497 -13.44 3.41 -11.34
C PHE A 497 -14.50 4.00 -12.28
N SER A 498 -14.40 3.67 -13.56
CA SER A 498 -15.53 3.76 -14.49
C SER A 498 -16.54 2.67 -14.11
N GLY A 499 -17.74 3.11 -13.74
CA GLY A 499 -18.86 2.22 -13.48
C GLY A 499 -19.28 1.51 -14.77
N GLY A 500 -18.87 0.25 -14.91
CA GLY A 500 -19.44 -0.71 -15.84
C GLY A 500 -20.63 -1.40 -15.19
N GLY A 501 -21.85 -1.01 -15.58
CA GLY A 501 -23.07 -1.68 -15.17
C GLY A 501 -23.17 -3.07 -15.82
N PHE A 502 -23.07 -4.11 -15.02
CA PHE A 502 -23.51 -5.46 -15.38
C PHE A 502 -24.94 -5.66 -14.87
N GLY A 503 -25.90 -5.50 -15.77
CA GLY A 503 -27.29 -5.91 -15.58
C GLY A 503 -27.42 -7.40 -15.89
N GLY A 504 -27.61 -8.22 -14.86
CA GLY A 504 -28.06 -9.60 -14.98
C GLY A 504 -29.58 -9.67 -15.03
N GLY A 505 -30.11 -10.15 -16.14
CA GLY A 505 -31.44 -10.78 -16.26
C GLY A 505 -31.24 -11.97 -17.21
N GLY A 506 -31.52 -13.21 -16.85
CA GLY A 506 -32.75 -13.67 -16.21
C GLY A 506 -33.65 -14.24 -17.30
N GLY A 507 -33.32 -15.44 -17.81
CA GLY A 507 -34.08 -16.13 -18.84
C GLY A 507 -33.83 -17.62 -18.76
N ARG A 508 -34.62 -18.31 -17.94
CA ARG A 508 -34.75 -19.77 -17.96
C ARG A 508 -35.86 -20.11 -18.94
N GLY A 509 -35.53 -20.92 -19.96
CA GLY A 509 -36.53 -21.61 -20.76
C GLY A 509 -37.03 -22.83 -20.00
N PHE A 510 -38.30 -22.78 -19.61
CA PHE A 510 -39.34 -23.75 -19.95
C PHE A 510 -40.66 -22.99 -20.02
#